data_AF-A0A9X3NNT4-F1
#
_entry.id   AF-A0A9X3NNT4-F1
#
_cell.length_a   1.000
_cell.length_b   1.000
_cell.length_c   1.000
_cell.angle_alpha   90.00
_cell.angle_beta   90.00
_cell.angle_gamma   90.00
#
_symmetry.space_group_name_H-M   'P 1'
#
loop_
_entity.id
_entity.type
_entity.pdbx_description
1 polymer ?
#
loop_
_entity_poly.entity_id
_entity_poly.type
_entity_poly.pdbx_seq_one_letter_code
_entity_poly.pdbx_strand_id
1 'polypeptide(L)'
;MIVAFSVSPMGTGDSVAPAVARAVRVVRESGLPNRTDAMFTSVEGEWDEVMDVVKRAVAAAGEGSSRVSLVLKADIREGVTDGLTSKVEAVERELAEGAG
;
A
#
# COMPACT_ATOMS: atom_id res chain seq x y z
N MET A 1 3.28 -6.79 10.03
CA MET A 1 2.17 -7.11 9.08
C MET A 1 2.43 -6.42 7.73
N ILE A 2 1.75 -6.85 6.65
CA ILE A 2 1.79 -6.15 5.35
C ILE A 2 0.37 -5.74 4.96
N VAL A 3 0.20 -4.49 4.54
CA VAL A 3 -1.02 -4.02 3.90
C VAL A 3 -0.71 -3.59 2.47
N ALA A 4 -1.49 -4.06 1.50
CA ALA A 4 -1.58 -3.46 0.17
C ALA A 4 -2.91 -2.70 0.06
N PHE A 5 -2.85 -1.41 -0.26
CA PHE A 5 -4.05 -0.59 -0.39
C PHE A 5 -4.01 0.34 -1.59
N SER A 6 -5.19 0.72 -2.08
CA SER A 6 -5.37 1.72 -3.12
C SER A 6 -6.50 2.67 -2.72
N VAL A 7 -6.34 3.95 -3.08
CA VAL A 7 -7.30 5.01 -2.76
C VAL A 7 -7.64 5.78 -4.03
N SER A 8 -8.91 6.11 -4.20
CA SER A 8 -9.38 6.92 -5.31
C SER A 8 -10.47 7.89 -4.84
N PRO A 9 -10.28 9.21 -4.96
CA PRO A 9 -11.34 10.16 -4.68
C PRO A 9 -12.45 10.04 -5.72
N MET A 10 -13.68 10.31 -5.31
CA MET A 10 -14.82 10.27 -6.21
C MET A 10 -15.25 11.68 -6.61
N GLY A 11 -15.65 11.85 -7.88
CA GLY A 11 -16.19 13.11 -8.39
C GLY A 11 -15.16 14.21 -8.67
N THR A 12 -13.87 13.90 -8.75
CA THR A 12 -12.78 14.89 -8.92
C THR A 12 -12.26 15.05 -10.36
N GLY A 13 -13.04 14.62 -11.36
CA GLY A 13 -12.65 14.68 -12.78
C GLY A 13 -11.88 13.45 -13.29
N ASP A 14 -11.30 13.57 -14.48
CA ASP A 14 -10.79 12.42 -15.25
C ASP A 14 -9.46 11.83 -14.74
N SER A 15 -8.69 12.60 -13.96
CA SER A 15 -7.40 12.14 -13.44
C SER A 15 -7.37 12.16 -11.92
N VAL A 16 -7.14 10.97 -11.35
CA VAL A 16 -6.96 10.76 -9.91
C VAL A 16 -5.49 10.90 -9.48
N ALA A 17 -4.56 11.06 -10.43
CA ALA A 17 -3.12 11.04 -10.16
C ALA A 17 -2.67 12.09 -9.12
N PRO A 18 -3.15 13.36 -9.12
CA PRO A 18 -2.75 14.33 -8.10
C PRO A 18 -3.16 13.90 -6.67
N ALA A 19 -4.33 13.29 -6.52
CA ALA A 19 -4.81 12.79 -5.23
C ALA A 19 -4.04 11.56 -4.77
N VAL A 20 -3.80 10.60 -5.68
CA VAL A 20 -2.98 9.41 -5.41
C VAL A 20 -1.55 9.82 -5.03
N ALA A 21 -0.98 10.84 -5.68
CA ALA A 21 0.34 11.35 -5.33
C ALA A 21 0.42 11.91 -3.90
N ARG A 22 -0.64 12.57 -3.39
CA ARG A 22 -0.69 13.00 -1.97
C ARG A 22 -0.70 11.81 -1.02
N ALA A 23 -1.50 10.78 -1.32
CA ALA A 23 -1.54 9.55 -0.52
C ALA A 23 -0.19 8.82 -0.51
N VAL A 24 0.44 8.65 -1.66
CA VAL A 24 1.75 7.99 -1.78
C VAL A 24 2.84 8.79 -1.05
N ARG A 25 2.76 10.12 -1.04
CA ARG A 25 3.68 10.96 -0.26
C ARG A 25 3.60 10.65 1.23
N VAL A 26 2.37 10.58 1.78
CA VAL A 26 2.14 10.19 3.19
C VAL A 26 2.76 8.83 3.52
N VAL A 27 2.62 7.85 2.61
CA VAL A 27 3.23 6.53 2.79
C VAL A 27 4.75 6.62 2.83
N ARG A 28 5.37 7.33 1.90
CA ARG A 28 6.83 7.45 1.83
C ARG A 28 7.42 8.20 3.01
N GLU A 29 6.74 9.23 3.49
CA GLU A 29 7.14 10.03 4.65
C GLU A 29 6.96 9.30 5.98
N SER A 30 6.26 8.16 6.00
CA SER A 30 6.09 7.35 7.22
C SER A 30 7.39 6.72 7.73
N GLY A 31 8.39 6.55 6.86
CA GLY A 31 9.62 5.82 7.18
C GLY A 31 9.46 4.29 7.21
N LEU A 32 8.24 3.77 7.09
CA LEU A 32 7.99 2.33 7.02
C LEU A 32 8.43 1.74 5.67
N PRO A 33 8.90 0.48 5.63
CA PRO A 33 9.11 -0.22 4.37
C PRO A 33 7.85 -0.20 3.51
N ASN A 34 7.99 0.26 2.27
CA ASN A 34 6.85 0.42 1.37
C ASN A 34 7.25 0.21 -0.09
N ARG A 35 6.26 -0.14 -0.92
CA ARG A 35 6.40 -0.29 -2.37
C ARG A 35 5.13 0.18 -3.06
N THR A 36 5.24 1.10 -4.00
CA THR A 36 4.12 1.51 -4.88
C THR A 36 4.27 0.86 -6.24
N ASP A 37 3.18 0.27 -6.75
CA ASP A 37 3.06 -0.25 -8.10
C ASP A 37 1.84 0.33 -8.83
N ALA A 38 1.50 -0.23 -9.99
CA ALA A 38 0.42 0.27 -10.84
C ALA A 38 -0.98 0.13 -10.22
N MET A 39 -1.17 -0.81 -9.29
CA MET A 39 -2.48 -1.16 -8.74
C MET A 39 -2.61 -0.82 -7.26
N PHE A 40 -1.53 -0.92 -6.49
CA PHE A 40 -1.52 -0.76 -5.04
C PHE A 40 -0.26 -0.06 -4.51
N THR A 41 -0.36 0.44 -3.28
CA THR A 41 0.80 0.71 -2.43
C THR A 41 0.81 -0.26 -1.26
N SER A 42 1.92 -0.97 -1.12
CA SER A 42 2.16 -1.89 -0.02
C SER A 42 3.00 -1.23 1.08
N VAL A 43 2.67 -1.48 2.34
CA VAL A 43 3.34 -0.96 3.53
C VAL A 43 3.51 -2.09 4.54
N GLU A 44 4.68 -2.18 5.16
CA GLU A 44 5.00 -3.17 6.17
C GLU A 44 5.35 -2.50 7.50
N GLY A 45 4.87 -3.05 8.62
CA GLY A 45 5.10 -2.51 9.96
C GLY A 45 4.16 -3.13 10.99
N GLU A 46 4.08 -2.52 12.18
CA GLU A 46 3.12 -2.94 13.20
C GLU A 46 1.70 -2.50 12.86
N TRP A 47 0.72 -3.17 13.46
CA TRP A 47 -0.71 -2.96 13.16
C TRP A 47 -1.12 -1.48 13.25
N ASP A 48 -0.83 -0.84 14.38
CA ASP A 48 -1.25 0.54 14.61
C ASP A 48 -0.49 1.53 13.71
N GLU A 49 0.79 1.29 13.44
CA GLU A 49 1.61 2.14 12.57
C GLU A 49 1.11 2.10 11.13
N VAL A 50 0.87 0.89 10.60
CA VAL A 50 0.40 0.71 9.23
C VAL A 50 -1.00 1.29 9.05
N MET A 51 -1.91 1.05 10.01
CA MET A 51 -3.28 1.58 9.93
C MET A 51 -3.32 3.12 10.09
N ASP A 52 -2.42 3.72 10.87
CA ASP A 52 -2.27 5.17 10.91
C ASP A 52 -1.83 5.75 9.55
N VAL A 53 -0.85 5.11 8.90
CA VAL A 53 -0.41 5.50 7.54
C VAL A 53 -1.56 5.41 6.54
N VAL A 54 -2.33 4.32 6.54
CA VAL A 54 -3.51 4.17 5.67
C VAL A 54 -4.52 5.28 5.94
N LYS A 55 -4.84 5.56 7.21
CA LYS A 55 -5.79 6.61 7.59
C LYS A 55 -5.36 7.98 7.07
N ARG A 56 -4.10 8.36 7.26
CA ARG A 56 -3.56 9.63 6.74
C ARG A 56 -3.54 9.67 5.22
N ALA A 57 -3.22 8.56 4.55
CA ALA A 57 -3.21 8.48 3.09
C ALA A 57 -4.62 8.63 2.50
N VAL A 58 -5.64 8.03 3.14
CA VAL A 58 -7.06 8.22 2.78
C VAL A 58 -7.49 9.68 2.93
N ALA A 59 -7.13 10.33 4.04
CA ALA A 59 -7.44 11.73 4.28
C ALA A 59 -6.80 12.65 3.21
N ALA A 60 -5.52 12.43 2.91
CA ALA A 60 -4.78 13.19 1.90
C ALA A 60 -5.34 13.00 0.49
N ALA A 61 -5.72 11.77 0.11
CA ALA A 61 -6.39 11.51 -1.16
C ALA A 61 -7.75 12.22 -1.25
N GLY A 62 -8.47 12.30 -0.12
CA GLY A 62 -9.80 12.90 -0.02
C GLY A 62 -9.86 14.42 -0.04
N GLU A 63 -8.73 15.13 0.02
CA GLU A 63 -8.72 16.59 -0.09
C GLU A 63 -9.43 17.05 -1.38
N GLY A 64 -10.50 17.82 -1.23
CA GLY A 64 -11.34 18.29 -2.34
C GLY A 64 -12.38 17.29 -2.84
N SER A 65 -12.57 16.16 -2.18
CA SER A 65 -13.61 15.17 -2.49
C SER A 65 -14.49 14.89 -1.27
N SER A 66 -15.77 14.63 -1.51
CA SER A 66 -16.72 14.23 -0.47
C SER A 66 -16.67 12.73 -0.14
N ARG A 67 -15.97 11.92 -0.96
CA ARG A 67 -15.92 10.46 -0.81
C ARG A 67 -14.64 9.88 -1.41
N VAL A 68 -14.00 9.00 -0.64
CA VAL A 68 -12.83 8.23 -1.09
C VAL A 68 -13.22 6.75 -1.14
N SER A 69 -12.92 6.09 -2.26
CA SER A 69 -12.93 4.63 -2.35
C SER A 69 -11.60 4.09 -1.84
N LEU A 70 -11.64 3.14 -0.92
CA LEU A 70 -10.47 2.44 -0.37
C LEU A 70 -10.63 0.94 -0.63
N VAL A 71 -9.63 0.34 -1.27
CA VAL A 71 -9.46 -1.12 -1.31
C VAL A 71 -8.24 -1.46 -0.48
N LEU A 72 -8.37 -2.42 0.42
CA LEU A 72 -7.30 -2.82 1.34
C LEU A 72 -7.26 -4.35 1.47
N LYS A 73 -6.07 -4.92 1.36
CA LYS A 73 -5.76 -6.30 1.71
C LYS A 73 -4.66 -6.30 2.76
N ALA A 74 -4.86 -7.05 3.84
CA ALA A 74 -3.88 -7.22 4.90
C ALA A 74 -3.43 -8.69 4.99
N ASP A 75 -2.14 -8.88 5.21
CA ASP A 75 -1.54 -10.14 5.65
C ASP A 75 -1.01 -9.95 7.07
N ILE A 76 -1.67 -10.61 8.03
CA ILE A 76 -1.43 -10.48 9.47
C ILE A 76 -0.76 -11.75 9.95
N ARG A 77 0.55 -11.66 10.16
CA ARG A 77 1.37 -12.74 10.72
C ARG A 77 2.43 -12.12 11.62
N GLU A 78 2.52 -12.64 12.84
CA GLU A 78 3.52 -12.21 13.82
C GLU A 78 4.94 -12.60 13.38
N GLY A 79 5.92 -11.76 13.75
CA GLY A 79 7.34 -12.02 13.55
C GLY A 79 7.83 -11.96 12.10
N VAL A 80 7.00 -11.52 11.15
CA VAL A 80 7.44 -11.30 9.76
C VAL A 80 8.16 -9.96 9.65
N THR A 81 9.41 -10.00 9.20
CA THR A 81 10.24 -8.85 8.82
C THR A 81 10.73 -9.03 7.40
N ASP A 82 10.90 -7.93 6.66
CA ASP A 82 11.30 -7.93 5.25
C ASP A 82 10.36 -8.79 4.37
N GLY A 83 9.07 -8.79 4.74
CA GLY A 83 8.06 -9.59 4.07
C GLY A 83 7.73 -9.08 2.66
N LEU A 84 7.86 -7.78 2.39
CA LEU A 84 7.70 -7.20 1.05
C LEU A 84 8.69 -7.78 0.04
N THR A 85 9.91 -8.11 0.48
CA THR A 85 10.98 -8.66 -0.36
C THR A 85 10.95 -10.18 -0.35
N SER A 86 11.10 -10.77 0.84
CA SER A 86 11.26 -12.22 1.01
C SER A 86 10.10 -13.05 0.45
N LYS A 87 8.87 -12.53 0.47
CA LYS A 87 7.71 -13.23 -0.12
C LYS A 87 7.76 -13.29 -1.64
N VAL A 88 8.23 -12.23 -2.29
CA VAL A 88 8.42 -12.23 -3.75
C VAL A 88 9.56 -13.17 -4.11
N GLU A 89 10.69 -13.08 -3.41
CA GLU A 89 11.83 -13.97 -3.63
C GLU A 89 11.48 -15.45 -3.44
N ALA A 90 10.62 -15.77 -2.47
CA ALA A 90 10.14 -17.14 -2.28
C ALA A 90 9.39 -17.66 -3.50
N VAL A 91 8.50 -16.86 -4.08
CA VAL A 91 7.79 -17.24 -5.31
C VAL A 91 8.76 -17.42 -6.48
N GLU A 92 9.71 -16.50 -6.65
CA GLU A 92 10.69 -16.58 -7.75
C GLU A 92 11.60 -17.82 -7.63
N ARG A 93 11.96 -18.25 -6.42
CA ARG A 93 12.70 -19.52 -6.22
C ARG A 93 11.88 -20.73 -6.65
N GLU A 94 10.62 -20.82 -6.25
CA GLU A 94 9.74 -21.93 -6.65
C GLU A 94 9.57 -21.99 -8.17
N LEU A 95 9.44 -20.82 -8.83
CA LEU A 95 9.37 -20.73 -10.29
C LEU A 95 10.67 -21.18 -10.97
N ALA A 96 11.83 -20.90 -10.39
CA ALA A 96 13.12 -21.34 -10.91
C ALA A 96 13.34 -22.85 -10.75
N GLU A 97 12.89 -23.45 -9.66
CA GLU A 97 13.02 -24.89 -9.39
C GLU A 97 12.03 -25.74 -10.19
N GLY A 98 10.83 -25.23 -10.47
CA GLY A 98 9.81 -25.91 -11.29
C GLY A 98 10.04 -25.84 -12.80
N ALA A 99 11.10 -25.15 -13.25
CA ALA A 99 11.46 -25.01 -14.66
C ALA A 99 12.45 -26.08 -15.16
N GLY A 100 12.70 -27.13 -14.37
CA GLY A 100 13.58 -28.27 -14.68
C GLY A 100 12.87 -29.50 -15.22
#